data_AF-A0A8S3Y907-F1
#
_entry.id   AF-A0A8S3Y907-F1
#
_cell.length_a   1.000
_cell.length_b   1.000
_cell.length_c   1.000
_cell.angle_alpha   90.00
_cell.angle_beta   90.00
_cell.angle_gamma   90.00
#
_symmetry.space_group_name_H-M   'P 1'
#
loop_
_entity.id
_entity.type
_entity.pdbx_description
1 polymer ?
#
loop_
_entity_poly.entity_id
_entity_poly.type
_entity_poly.pdbx_seq_one_letter_code
_entity_poly.pdbx_strand_id
1 'polypeptide(L)'
;MVKPKKKAKAQEKLAKDRLRKKEKYAEIKKDHEKYRLEKEKERKNYLFKKEKKKVLSIAEMIDKQKREQRRRLRKNSRKYLNKLQEQMKIERVLLENSPPTSENEEIANIADPDPLMEIEKTPKTVNSKATQSIQVNSSATRKLRYRSMKVISNLKKEINKLKRDKDMLRKKNKKEREMQSKK
;
A
#
# COMPACT_ATOMS: atom_id res chain seq x y z
N MET A 1 42.70 -6.90 -32.23
CA MET A 1 41.78 -7.80 -31.49
C MET A 1 40.60 -6.99 -30.95
N VAL A 2 39.38 -7.23 -31.44
CA VAL A 2 38.17 -6.53 -30.96
C VAL A 2 37.71 -7.20 -29.67
N LYS A 3 37.77 -6.47 -28.54
CA LYS A 3 37.31 -7.00 -27.24
C LYS A 3 35.80 -7.29 -27.28
N PRO A 4 35.34 -8.45 -26.80
CA PRO A 4 33.91 -8.79 -26.80
C PRO A 4 33.13 -7.85 -25.88
N LYS A 5 32.09 -7.18 -26.42
CA LYS A 5 31.21 -6.29 -25.65
C LYS A 5 30.40 -7.11 -24.64
N LYS A 6 30.54 -6.82 -23.34
CA LYS A 6 29.71 -7.42 -22.29
C LYS A 6 28.24 -7.06 -22.54
N LYS A 7 27.36 -8.07 -22.67
CA LYS A 7 25.92 -7.84 -22.81
C LYS A 7 25.38 -7.29 -21.48
N ALA A 8 24.83 -6.08 -21.49
CA ALA A 8 24.18 -5.49 -20.32
C ALA A 8 23.08 -6.41 -19.78
N LYS A 9 22.98 -6.52 -18.45
CA LYS A 9 21.95 -7.34 -17.79
C LYS A 9 20.56 -6.81 -18.13
N ALA A 10 19.55 -7.68 -18.16
CA ALA A 10 18.19 -7.31 -18.55
C ALA A 10 17.62 -6.12 -17.75
N GLN A 11 17.95 -6.04 -16.45
CA GLN A 11 17.55 -4.94 -15.58
C GLN A 11 18.19 -3.60 -15.96
N GLU A 12 19.47 -3.60 -16.36
CA GLU A 12 20.18 -2.37 -16.79
C GLU A 12 19.62 -1.84 -18.10
N LYS A 13 19.32 -2.73 -19.06
CA LYS A 13 18.63 -2.34 -20.30
C LYS A 13 17.28 -1.72 -20.01
N LEU A 14 16.49 -2.35 -19.12
CA LEU A 14 15.18 -1.84 -18.73
C LEU A 14 15.27 -0.47 -18.03
N ALA A 15 16.28 -0.26 -17.19
CA ALA A 15 16.53 1.02 -16.53
C ALA A 15 16.89 2.12 -17.55
N LYS A 16 17.78 1.81 -18.51
CA LYS A 16 18.14 2.74 -19.60
C LYS A 16 16.93 3.10 -20.46
N ASP A 17 16.09 2.12 -20.81
CA ASP A 17 14.87 2.38 -21.58
C ASP A 17 13.87 3.25 -20.81
N ARG A 18 13.74 3.05 -19.49
CA ARG A 18 12.92 3.92 -18.63
C ARG A 18 13.44 5.34 -18.59
N LEU A 19 14.76 5.52 -18.48
CA LEU A 19 15.41 6.84 -18.47
C LEU A 19 15.17 7.57 -19.79
N ARG A 20 15.48 6.92 -20.92
CA ARG A 20 15.29 7.47 -22.27
C ARG A 20 13.83 7.88 -22.52
N LYS A 21 12.86 7.09 -22.05
CA LYS A 21 11.43 7.43 -22.15
C LYS A 21 11.06 8.65 -21.33
N LYS A 22 11.62 8.81 -20.13
CA LYS A 22 11.39 9.99 -19.28
C LYS A 22 11.96 11.25 -19.95
N GLU A 23 13.18 11.18 -20.44
CA GLU A 23 13.85 12.29 -21.15
C GLU A 23 13.06 12.73 -22.37
N LYS A 24 12.66 11.78 -23.24
CA LYS A 24 11.83 12.05 -24.40
C LYS A 24 10.51 12.74 -24.04
N TYR A 25 9.84 12.29 -22.96
CA TYR A 25 8.61 12.93 -22.52
C TYR A 25 8.84 14.34 -21.97
N ALA A 26 9.94 14.55 -21.25
CA ALA A 26 10.33 15.87 -20.77
C ALA A 26 10.64 16.82 -21.93
N GLU A 27 11.33 16.35 -22.98
CA GLU A 27 11.58 17.12 -24.21
C GLU A 27 10.28 17.52 -24.91
N ILE A 28 9.35 16.57 -25.10
CA ILE A 28 8.04 16.85 -25.71
C ILE A 28 7.25 17.85 -24.87
N LYS A 29 7.31 17.76 -23.54
CA LYS A 29 6.57 18.66 -22.64
C LYS A 29 7.14 20.08 -22.59
N LYS A 30 8.43 20.27 -22.90
CA LYS A 30 9.07 21.60 -22.98
C LYS A 30 8.52 22.42 -24.16
N ASP A 31 8.15 21.78 -25.26
CA ASP A 31 7.65 22.41 -26.48
C ASP A 31 6.13 22.26 -26.58
N HIS A 32 5.41 23.38 -26.50
CA HIS A 32 3.95 23.39 -26.44
C HIS A 32 3.30 22.80 -27.71
N GLU A 33 3.86 23.05 -28.89
CA GLU A 33 3.29 22.56 -30.15
C GLU A 33 3.46 21.05 -30.28
N LYS A 34 4.64 20.52 -29.94
CA LYS A 34 4.88 19.07 -29.95
C LYS A 34 4.00 18.35 -28.94
N TYR A 35 3.81 18.94 -27.76
CA TYR A 35 2.91 18.37 -26.76
C TYR A 35 1.46 18.31 -27.25
N ARG A 36 0.98 19.39 -27.89
CA ARG A 36 -0.36 19.45 -28.48
C ARG A 36 -0.55 18.39 -29.58
N LEU A 37 0.40 18.26 -30.50
CA LEU A 37 0.36 17.26 -31.57
C LEU A 37 0.31 15.83 -31.02
N GLU A 38 1.11 15.51 -30.00
CA GLU A 38 1.09 14.19 -29.38
C GLU A 38 -0.25 13.92 -28.68
N LYS A 39 -0.85 14.93 -28.04
CA LYS A 39 -2.19 14.82 -27.44
C LYS A 39 -3.28 14.58 -28.47
N GLU A 40 -3.24 15.27 -29.61
CA GLU A 40 -4.18 15.03 -30.70
C GLU A 40 -4.04 13.61 -31.28
N LYS A 41 -2.80 13.11 -31.41
CA LYS A 41 -2.52 11.73 -31.83
C LYS A 41 -3.05 10.71 -30.82
N GLU A 42 -2.86 10.92 -29.53
CA GLU A 42 -3.45 10.08 -28.48
C GLU A 42 -4.99 10.06 -28.57
N ARG A 43 -5.61 11.24 -28.76
CA ARG A 43 -7.06 11.38 -28.92
C ARG A 43 -7.57 10.61 -30.14
N LYS A 44 -6.94 10.77 -31.31
CA LYS A 44 -7.28 10.03 -32.54
C LYS A 44 -7.18 8.51 -32.35
N ASN A 45 -6.09 8.05 -31.71
CA ASN A 45 -5.92 6.63 -31.39
C ASN A 45 -6.99 6.09 -30.43
N TYR A 46 -7.43 6.90 -29.46
CA TYR A 46 -8.50 6.51 -28.55
C TYR A 46 -9.84 6.37 -29.27
N LEU A 47 -10.20 7.34 -30.13
CA LEU A 47 -11.41 7.28 -30.95
C LEU A 47 -11.40 6.04 -31.86
N PHE A 48 -10.29 5.78 -32.54
CA PHE A 48 -10.13 4.58 -33.36
C PHE A 48 -10.29 3.27 -32.58
N LYS A 49 -9.77 3.19 -31.34
CA LYS A 49 -9.96 2.01 -30.48
C LYS A 49 -11.42 1.84 -30.04
N LYS A 50 -12.13 2.96 -29.84
CA LYS A 50 -13.55 2.99 -29.49
C LYS A 50 -14.41 2.53 -30.66
N GLU A 51 -14.17 3.06 -31.87
CA GLU A 51 -14.81 2.62 -33.12
C GLU A 51 -14.61 1.11 -33.35
N LYS A 52 -13.39 0.61 -33.12
CA LYS A 52 -13.07 -0.82 -33.20
C LYS A 52 -13.60 -1.67 -32.03
N LYS A 53 -14.38 -1.09 -31.11
CA LYS A 53 -14.93 -1.76 -29.90
C LYS A 53 -13.87 -2.44 -29.01
N LYS A 54 -12.60 -2.01 -29.10
CA LYS A 54 -11.51 -2.48 -28.22
C LYS A 54 -11.58 -1.82 -26.84
N VAL A 55 -12.20 -0.66 -26.76
CA VAL A 55 -12.56 0.03 -25.52
C VAL A 55 -14.08 0.10 -25.48
N LEU A 56 -14.68 -0.74 -24.64
CA LEU A 56 -16.12 -0.80 -24.46
C LEU A 56 -16.59 0.23 -23.43
N SER A 57 -17.77 0.79 -23.65
CA SER A 57 -18.48 1.53 -22.62
C SER A 57 -18.90 0.58 -21.49
N ILE A 58 -19.12 1.10 -20.26
CA ILE A 58 -19.57 0.28 -19.13
C ILE A 58 -20.88 -0.45 -19.49
N ALA A 59 -21.80 0.19 -20.20
CA ALA A 59 -23.06 -0.42 -20.62
C ALA A 59 -22.83 -1.66 -21.52
N GLU A 60 -21.85 -1.58 -22.40
CA GLU A 60 -21.50 -2.61 -23.40
C GLU A 60 -20.61 -3.73 -22.81
N MET A 61 -20.02 -3.53 -21.64
CA MET A 61 -19.20 -4.54 -20.98
C MET A 61 -20.04 -5.71 -20.46
N ILE A 62 -19.53 -6.92 -20.64
CA ILE A 62 -20.08 -8.14 -20.02
C ILE A 62 -19.85 -8.06 -18.50
N ASP A 63 -20.74 -8.66 -17.71
CA ASP A 63 -20.64 -8.65 -16.24
C ASP A 63 -19.30 -9.14 -15.70
N LYS A 64 -18.68 -10.13 -16.35
CA LYS A 64 -17.33 -10.60 -16.02
C LYS A 64 -16.29 -9.48 -16.18
N GLN A 65 -16.34 -8.73 -17.28
CA GLN A 65 -15.46 -7.59 -17.53
C GLN A 65 -15.72 -6.44 -16.54
N LYS A 66 -16.99 -6.13 -16.26
CA LYS A 66 -17.37 -5.15 -15.21
C LYS A 66 -16.80 -5.54 -13.84
N ARG A 67 -16.88 -6.84 -13.48
CA ARG A 67 -16.29 -7.37 -12.24
C ARG A 67 -14.77 -7.21 -12.23
N GLU A 68 -14.08 -7.52 -13.33
CA GLU A 68 -12.64 -7.32 -13.45
C GLU A 68 -12.24 -5.85 -13.33
N GLN A 69 -12.98 -4.94 -13.97
CA GLN A 69 -12.74 -3.50 -13.87
C GLN A 69 -12.88 -3.02 -12.42
N ARG A 70 -13.97 -3.41 -11.73
CA ARG A 70 -14.14 -3.13 -10.29
C ARG A 70 -13.00 -3.69 -9.45
N ARG A 71 -12.53 -4.92 -9.74
CA ARG A 71 -11.38 -5.53 -9.05
C ARG A 71 -10.10 -4.73 -9.28
N ARG A 72 -9.84 -4.29 -10.51
CA ARG A 72 -8.67 -3.43 -10.83
C ARG A 72 -8.76 -2.09 -10.10
N LEU A 73 -9.93 -1.44 -10.09
CA LEU A 73 -10.14 -0.19 -9.36
C LEU A 73 -9.85 -0.33 -7.85
N ARG A 74 -10.40 -1.37 -7.21
CA ARG A 74 -10.12 -1.65 -5.79
C ARG A 74 -8.64 -1.90 -5.52
N LYS A 75 -7.96 -2.66 -6.39
CA LYS A 75 -6.51 -2.90 -6.29
C LYS A 75 -5.71 -1.60 -6.43
N ASN A 76 -6.06 -0.76 -7.40
CA ASN A 76 -5.38 0.51 -7.65
C ASN A 76 -5.57 1.49 -6.49
N SER A 77 -6.80 1.61 -5.97
CA SER A 77 -7.09 2.41 -4.78
C SER A 77 -6.26 1.96 -3.58
N ARG A 78 -6.21 0.65 -3.30
CA ARG A 78 -5.36 0.13 -2.21
C ARG A 78 -3.87 0.42 -2.44
N LYS A 79 -3.39 0.26 -3.69
CA LYS A 79 -2.00 0.56 -4.04
C LYS A 79 -1.68 2.04 -3.84
N TYR A 80 -2.60 2.93 -4.19
CA TYR A 80 -2.47 4.37 -3.96
C TYR A 80 -2.37 4.69 -2.47
N LEU A 81 -3.30 4.18 -1.66
CA LEU A 81 -3.30 4.39 -0.21
C LEU A 81 -2.03 3.86 0.45
N ASN A 82 -1.57 2.66 0.05
CA ASN A 82 -0.31 2.11 0.57
C ASN A 82 0.89 3.01 0.21
N LYS A 83 0.96 3.49 -1.04
CA LYS A 83 2.03 4.40 -1.48
C LYS A 83 2.00 5.70 -0.65
N LEU A 84 0.83 6.25 -0.41
CA LEU A 84 0.66 7.45 0.41
C LEU A 84 1.14 7.21 1.84
N GLN A 85 0.75 6.09 2.46
CA GLN A 85 1.20 5.70 3.80
C GLN A 85 2.72 5.50 3.87
N GLU A 86 3.33 4.91 2.84
CA GLU A 86 4.79 4.78 2.74
C GLU A 86 5.47 6.14 2.63
N GLN A 87 4.93 7.06 1.83
CA GLN A 87 5.45 8.44 1.73
C GLN A 87 5.37 9.17 3.08
N MET A 88 4.22 9.12 3.76
CA MET A 88 4.08 9.73 5.09
C MET A 88 5.03 9.13 6.12
N LYS A 89 5.29 7.81 6.06
CA LYS A 89 6.29 7.16 6.94
C LYS A 89 7.70 7.67 6.66
N ILE A 90 8.06 7.85 5.39
CA ILE A 90 9.36 8.39 4.99
C ILE A 90 9.50 9.84 5.47
N GLU A 91 8.49 10.67 5.25
CA GLU A 91 8.45 12.06 5.72
C GLU A 91 8.58 12.15 7.24
N ARG A 92 7.87 11.29 7.99
CA ARG A 92 7.98 11.22 9.45
C ARG A 92 9.39 10.87 9.92
N VAL A 93 10.02 9.88 9.29
CA VAL A 93 11.40 9.48 9.62
C VAL A 93 12.39 10.58 9.27
N LEU A 94 12.19 11.31 8.16
CA LEU A 94 13.01 12.47 7.81
C LEU A 94 12.87 13.59 8.83
N LEU A 95 11.65 13.85 9.33
CA LEU A 95 11.38 14.86 10.35
C LEU A 95 12.00 14.49 11.71
N GLU A 96 11.85 13.22 12.15
CA GLU A 96 12.43 12.73 13.41
C GLU A 96 13.96 12.73 13.44
N ASN A 97 14.61 12.63 12.27
CA ASN A 97 16.07 12.66 12.16
C ASN A 97 16.63 14.03 11.71
N SER A 98 15.79 15.05 11.62
CA SER A 98 16.24 16.42 11.38
C SER A 98 16.71 17.05 12.70
N PRO A 99 17.81 17.84 12.71
CA PRO A 99 18.22 18.56 13.91
C PRO A 99 17.09 19.48 14.37
N PRO A 100 16.92 19.71 15.69
CA PRO A 100 15.86 20.57 16.19
C PRO A 100 16.00 21.96 15.57
N THR A 101 15.08 22.30 14.66
CA THR A 101 14.96 23.65 14.13
C THR A 101 14.45 24.55 15.25
N SER A 102 15.18 25.64 15.50
CA SER A 102 14.76 26.74 16.38
C SER A 102 13.35 27.21 16.01
N GLU A 103 12.54 27.50 17.03
CA GLU A 103 11.06 27.58 17.04
C GLU A 103 10.37 28.59 16.09
N ASN A 104 11.02 29.17 15.09
CA ASN A 104 10.47 30.30 14.33
C ASN A 104 10.36 30.10 12.80
N GLU A 105 9.74 29.02 12.34
CA GLU A 105 9.19 29.00 10.98
C GLU A 105 7.74 28.54 10.98
N GLU A 106 6.83 29.51 10.90
CA GLU A 106 5.42 29.31 10.58
C GLU A 106 5.31 28.61 9.22
N ILE A 107 5.13 27.29 9.23
CA ILE A 107 4.79 26.53 8.03
C ILE A 107 3.34 26.87 7.68
N ALA A 108 3.16 27.88 6.83
CA ALA A 108 1.93 28.11 6.11
C ALA A 108 1.65 26.88 5.21
N ASN A 109 0.98 25.88 5.78
CA ASN A 109 0.46 24.72 5.06
C ASN A 109 -0.67 25.16 4.13
N ILE A 110 -0.33 25.74 2.98
CA ILE A 110 -1.22 25.88 1.84
C ILE A 110 -1.05 24.62 0.98
N ALA A 111 -1.61 23.51 1.46
CA ALA A 111 -1.89 22.37 0.60
C ALA A 111 -3.41 22.22 0.59
N ASP A 112 -4.02 22.57 -0.54
CA ASP A 112 -5.46 22.40 -0.76
C ASP A 112 -5.89 21.03 -0.24
N PRO A 113 -6.84 20.96 0.72
CA PRO A 113 -7.27 19.69 1.26
C PRO A 113 -7.83 18.83 0.12
N ASP A 114 -7.25 17.64 -0.07
CA ASP A 114 -7.71 16.68 -1.06
C ASP A 114 -9.20 16.39 -0.80
N PRO A 115 -10.12 16.67 -1.74
CA PRO A 115 -11.56 16.52 -1.52
C PRO A 115 -11.99 15.06 -1.23
N LEU A 116 -11.09 14.07 -1.38
CA LEU A 116 -11.31 12.70 -0.94
C LEU A 116 -11.16 12.49 0.59
N MET A 117 -10.60 13.45 1.31
CA MET A 117 -10.32 13.40 2.75
C MET A 117 -11.51 13.83 3.63
N GLU A 118 -12.50 14.54 3.10
CA GLU A 118 -13.57 15.19 3.90
C GLU A 118 -14.75 14.28 4.29
N ILE A 119 -14.68 12.97 4.08
CA ILE A 119 -15.84 12.08 4.36
C ILE A 119 -16.05 11.82 5.87
N GLU A 120 -15.12 12.24 6.73
CA GLU A 120 -15.25 12.03 8.19
C GLU A 120 -15.24 13.36 8.94
N LYS A 121 -16.39 14.04 8.98
CA LYS A 121 -16.91 14.86 10.13
C LYS A 121 -18.11 15.71 9.69
N THR A 122 -19.27 15.09 9.48
CA THR A 122 -20.54 15.82 9.64
C THR A 122 -21.44 15.05 10.62
N PRO A 123 -22.01 15.73 11.63
CA PRO A 123 -22.95 15.11 12.54
C PRO A 123 -24.26 14.77 11.80
N LYS A 124 -24.72 13.54 12.04
CA LYS A 124 -25.92 12.92 11.49
C LYS A 124 -27.15 13.79 11.68
N THR A 125 -27.77 14.24 10.58
CA THR A 125 -29.22 14.44 10.55
C THR A 125 -29.89 13.15 10.14
N VAL A 126 -30.89 12.80 10.93
CA VAL A 126 -31.62 11.54 10.96
C VAL A 126 -32.46 11.43 9.69
N ASN A 127 -32.23 10.40 8.87
CA ASN A 127 -33.28 9.87 7.98
C ASN A 127 -33.08 8.37 7.74
N SER A 128 -34.16 7.65 8.02
CA SER A 128 -34.23 6.29 8.56
C SER A 128 -34.44 5.21 7.49
N LYS A 129 -33.59 5.13 6.47
CA LYS A 129 -33.71 4.08 5.42
C LYS A 129 -32.41 3.37 5.00
N ALA A 130 -31.27 3.69 5.60
CA ALA A 130 -29.96 3.17 5.17
C ALA A 130 -29.35 2.06 6.08
N THR A 131 -30.12 1.42 6.96
CA THR A 131 -29.57 0.50 7.97
C THR A 131 -29.38 -0.95 7.53
N GLN A 132 -29.80 -1.35 6.32
CA GLN A 132 -29.65 -2.75 5.89
C GLN A 132 -28.25 -3.12 5.35
N SER A 133 -27.39 -2.15 4.99
CA SER A 133 -26.08 -2.44 4.38
C SER A 133 -24.91 -2.52 5.38
N ILE A 134 -25.09 -2.07 6.63
CA ILE A 134 -24.02 -2.07 7.66
C ILE A 134 -23.86 -3.46 8.30
N GLN A 135 -24.88 -4.33 8.27
CA GLN A 135 -24.82 -5.65 8.90
C GLN A 135 -23.85 -6.64 8.23
N VAL A 136 -23.53 -6.49 6.94
CA VAL A 136 -22.80 -7.51 6.17
C VAL A 136 -21.29 -7.54 6.48
N ASN A 137 -20.71 -6.39 6.86
CA ASN A 137 -19.28 -6.27 7.21
C ASN A 137 -18.96 -6.67 8.67
N SER A 138 -19.98 -6.86 9.51
CA SER A 138 -19.82 -7.32 10.90
C SER A 138 -19.31 -8.76 10.97
N SER A 139 -19.63 -9.60 9.98
CA SER A 139 -19.26 -11.02 9.97
C SER A 139 -17.77 -11.24 9.72
N ALA A 140 -17.18 -10.49 8.79
CA ALA A 140 -15.76 -10.62 8.43
C ALA A 140 -14.85 -10.10 9.55
N THR A 141 -15.19 -8.96 10.15
CA THR A 141 -14.48 -8.39 11.29
C THR A 141 -14.63 -9.27 12.54
N ARG A 142 -15.81 -9.84 12.80
CA ARG A 142 -16.02 -10.83 13.87
C ARG A 142 -15.18 -12.09 13.67
N LYS A 143 -15.11 -12.63 12.45
CA LYS A 143 -14.25 -13.78 12.13
C LYS A 143 -12.76 -13.46 12.34
N LEU A 144 -12.33 -12.25 11.98
CA LEU A 144 -10.95 -11.80 12.19
C LEU A 144 -10.62 -11.70 13.69
N ARG A 145 -11.52 -11.09 14.49
CA ARG A 145 -11.39 -11.01 15.95
C ARG A 145 -11.37 -12.37 16.62
N TYR A 146 -12.18 -13.31 16.17
CA TYR A 146 -12.17 -14.67 16.71
C TYR A 146 -10.85 -15.38 16.42
N ARG A 147 -10.32 -15.25 15.19
CA ARG A 147 -9.01 -15.80 14.83
C ARG A 147 -7.88 -15.19 15.67
N SER A 148 -7.86 -13.87 15.84
CA SER A 148 -6.83 -13.22 16.68
C SER A 148 -6.94 -13.64 18.14
N MET A 149 -8.15 -13.72 18.70
CA MET A 149 -8.39 -14.22 20.07
C MET A 149 -7.92 -15.66 20.26
N LYS A 150 -8.14 -16.53 19.27
CA LYS A 150 -7.68 -17.92 19.32
C LYS A 150 -6.16 -18.02 19.33
N VAL A 151 -5.48 -17.23 18.49
CA VAL A 151 -4.01 -17.14 18.47
C VAL A 151 -3.49 -16.65 19.83
N ILE A 152 -4.08 -15.59 20.39
CA ILE A 152 -3.72 -15.07 21.72
C ILE A 152 -3.91 -16.14 22.81
N SER A 153 -5.01 -16.88 22.77
CA SER A 153 -5.28 -17.96 23.73
C SER A 153 -4.23 -19.08 23.65
N ASN A 154 -3.86 -19.50 22.43
CA ASN A 154 -2.82 -20.50 22.23
C ASN A 154 -1.46 -20.01 22.74
N LEU A 155 -1.07 -18.77 22.42
CA LEU A 155 0.18 -18.17 22.90
C LEU A 155 0.20 -18.07 24.44
N LYS A 156 -0.91 -17.74 25.08
CA LYS A 156 -1.01 -17.73 26.56
C LYS A 156 -0.79 -19.13 27.16
N LYS A 157 -1.35 -20.17 26.54
CA LYS A 157 -1.13 -21.57 26.99
C LYS A 157 0.34 -21.97 26.85
N GLU A 158 0.97 -21.59 25.75
CA GLU A 158 2.37 -21.88 25.47
C GLU A 158 3.31 -21.16 26.44
N ILE A 159 3.05 -19.88 26.71
CA ILE A 159 3.76 -19.11 27.75
C ILE A 159 3.64 -19.80 29.11
N ASN A 160 2.45 -20.25 29.49
CA ASN A 160 2.25 -20.94 30.77
C ASN A 160 2.96 -22.29 30.83
N LYS A 161 3.01 -23.04 29.73
CA LYS A 161 3.79 -24.28 29.64
C LYS A 161 5.28 -24.00 29.83
N LEU A 162 5.83 -23.02 29.10
CA LEU A 162 7.24 -22.63 29.20
C LEU A 162 7.61 -22.15 30.61
N LYS A 163 6.72 -21.45 31.31
CA LYS A 163 6.93 -21.06 32.71
C LYS A 163 7.05 -22.29 33.63
N ARG A 164 6.15 -23.26 33.50
CA ARG A 164 6.20 -24.50 34.29
C ARG A 164 7.48 -25.29 34.01
N ASP A 165 7.85 -25.41 32.74
CA ASP A 165 9.07 -26.13 32.35
C ASP A 165 10.32 -25.44 32.92
N LYS A 166 10.37 -24.10 32.85
CA LYS A 166 11.45 -23.29 33.45
C LYS A 166 11.55 -23.50 34.97
N ASP A 167 10.43 -23.54 35.67
CA ASP A 167 10.42 -23.76 37.12
C ASP A 167 10.86 -25.19 37.49
N MET A 168 10.47 -26.19 36.70
CA MET A 168 10.93 -27.58 36.87
C MET A 168 12.44 -27.71 36.64
N LEU A 169 12.97 -27.08 35.60
CA LEU A 169 14.41 -27.05 35.33
C LEU A 169 15.17 -26.34 36.46
N ARG A 170 14.65 -25.22 36.97
CA ARG A 170 15.23 -24.53 38.14
C ARG A 170 15.30 -25.45 39.36
N LYS A 171 14.24 -26.21 39.63
CA LYS A 171 14.21 -27.18 40.74
C LYS A 171 15.22 -28.32 40.53
N LYS A 172 15.32 -28.85 39.31
CA LYS A 172 16.32 -29.90 38.97
C LYS A 172 17.75 -29.40 39.15
N ASN A 173 18.07 -28.23 38.59
CA ASN A 173 19.40 -27.62 38.72
C ASN A 173 19.76 -27.33 40.19
N LYS A 174 18.78 -26.92 41.02
CA LYS A 174 18.98 -26.73 42.45
C LYS A 174 19.38 -28.04 43.13
N LYS A 175 18.64 -29.13 42.87
CA LYS A 175 18.96 -30.47 43.41
C LYS A 175 20.32 -30.97 42.94
N GLU A 176 20.67 -30.79 41.67
CA GLU A 176 21.99 -31.20 41.15
C GLU A 176 23.13 -30.45 41.84
N ARG A 177 22.99 -29.14 42.06
CA ARG A 177 23.97 -28.35 42.83
C ARG A 177 24.10 -28.83 44.27
N GLU A 178 22.99 -29.13 44.93
CA GLU A 178 22.99 -29.67 46.30
C GLU A 178 23.64 -31.06 46.37
N MET A 179 23.48 -31.90 45.34
CA MET A 179 24.13 -33.20 45.25
C MET A 179 25.63 -33.10 44.97
N GLN A 180 26.05 -32.16 44.10
CA GLN A 180 27.45 -31.90 43.82
C GLN A 180 28.19 -31.30 45.02
N SER A 181 27.52 -30.49 45.83
CA SER A 181 28.09 -29.90 47.06
C SER A 181 28.25 -30.91 48.21
N LYS A 182 27.67 -32.12 48.11
CA LYS A 182 27.73 -33.18 49.13
C LYS A 182 28.71 -34.31 48.79
N LYS A 183 29.35 -34.25 47.62
CA LYS A 183 30.45 -35.14 47.23
C LYS A 183 31.76 -34.40 47.48
#